data_AF-A0A6A4Z0Z1-F1
#
_entry.id   AF-A0A6A4Z0Z1-F1
#
_cell.length_a   1.000
_cell.length_b   1.000
_cell.length_c   1.000
_cell.angle_alpha   90.00
_cell.angle_beta   90.00
_cell.angle_gamma   90.00
#
_symmetry.space_group_name_H-M   'P 1'
#
loop_
_entity.id
_entity.type
_entity.pdbx_description
1 polymer ?
#
loop_
_entity_poly.entity_id
_entity_poly.type
_entity_poly.pdbx_seq_one_letter_code
_entity_poly.pdbx_strand_id
1 'polypeptide(L)'
;CYTYYKGRFSNGPTYIEHVAANLNVNLTSYSVGGATTSDVILQGWLGGKFGEPLRADGSTIKVPGLDTQIANYLKTNEPVDKTNVLYTMWIGGNDDSDNAMLNLGKNGGEFADAQMAQWEVLVNAGAKNILAVVPPPMTLFAVEYGAKMQLNAAIFKL
;
A
#
# COMPACT_ATOMS: atom_id res chain seq x y z
N CYS A 1 -18.87 -21.70 -5.03
CA CYS A 1 -19.12 -20.27 -5.29
C CYS A 1 -17.89 -19.49 -4.88
N TYR A 2 -17.18 -18.82 -5.79
CA TYR A 2 -16.11 -17.92 -5.39
C TYR A 2 -16.74 -16.59 -4.99
N THR A 3 -16.51 -16.16 -3.75
CA THR A 3 -16.96 -14.88 -3.18
C THR A 3 -16.20 -13.66 -3.72
N TYR A 4 -15.20 -13.89 -4.57
CA TYR A 4 -14.26 -12.89 -5.09
C TYR A 4 -14.10 -13.00 -6.61
N TYR A 5 -14.02 -11.86 -7.30
CA TYR A 5 -13.85 -11.81 -8.75
C TYR A 5 -12.40 -12.06 -9.15
N LYS A 6 -12.09 -13.23 -9.73
CA LYS A 6 -10.75 -13.58 -10.25
C LYS A 6 -9.60 -13.23 -9.27
N GLY A 7 -9.81 -13.49 -7.98
CA GLY A 7 -8.84 -13.22 -6.91
C GLY A 7 -8.78 -11.77 -6.40
N ARG A 8 -9.61 -10.85 -6.92
CA ARG A 8 -9.73 -9.49 -6.38
C ARG A 8 -10.64 -9.50 -5.16
N PHE A 9 -10.32 -8.68 -4.15
CA PHE A 9 -11.21 -8.38 -3.02
C PHE A 9 -12.37 -7.46 -3.44
N SER A 10 -13.13 -7.89 -4.45
CA SER A 10 -14.22 -7.16 -5.09
C SER A 10 -15.10 -8.14 -5.89
N ASN A 11 -16.24 -7.66 -6.38
CA ASN A 11 -17.09 -8.33 -7.35
C ASN A 11 -16.73 -8.01 -8.81
N GLY A 12 -15.68 -7.23 -9.05
CA GLY A 12 -15.17 -6.88 -10.37
C GLY A 12 -13.71 -6.44 -10.36
N PRO A 13 -13.22 -5.79 -11.44
CA PRO A 13 -11.90 -5.16 -11.46
C PRO A 13 -11.75 -4.13 -10.34
N THR A 14 -10.51 -3.93 -9.89
CA THR A 14 -10.15 -2.89 -8.92
C THR A 14 -10.14 -1.50 -9.57
N TYR A 15 -10.11 -0.45 -8.74
CA TYR A 15 -10.07 0.93 -9.24
C TYR A 15 -8.90 1.15 -10.21
N ILE A 16 -7.72 0.61 -9.91
CA ILE A 16 -6.51 0.85 -10.71
C ILE A 16 -6.56 0.09 -12.05
N GLU A 17 -7.25 -1.05 -12.10
CA GLU A 17 -7.51 -1.76 -13.36
C GLU A 17 -8.44 -0.94 -14.26
N HIS A 18 -9.46 -0.27 -13.68
CA HIS A 18 -10.31 0.66 -14.43
C HIS A 18 -9.52 1.90 -14.91
N VAL A 19 -8.65 2.47 -14.08
CA VAL A 19 -7.79 3.60 -14.46
C VAL A 19 -6.85 3.20 -15.61
N ALA A 20 -6.15 2.06 -15.50
CA ALA A 20 -5.25 1.59 -16.53
C ALA A 20 -5.98 1.32 -17.87
N ALA A 21 -7.18 0.70 -17.80
CA ALA A 21 -8.01 0.48 -18.98
C ALA A 21 -8.47 1.79 -19.63
N ASN A 22 -8.90 2.77 -18.84
CA ASN A 22 -9.35 4.07 -19.34
C ASN A 22 -8.22 4.90 -19.96
N LEU A 23 -7.01 4.78 -19.43
CA LEU A 23 -5.81 5.44 -19.96
C LEU A 23 -5.16 4.65 -21.11
N ASN A 24 -5.63 3.42 -21.39
CA ASN A 24 -5.05 2.50 -22.35
C ASN A 24 -3.54 2.26 -22.10
N VAL A 25 -3.18 2.01 -20.85
CA VAL A 25 -1.80 1.74 -20.41
C VAL A 25 -1.68 0.35 -19.79
N ASN A 26 -0.47 -0.19 -19.80
CA ASN A 26 -0.17 -1.44 -19.09
C ASN A 26 -0.19 -1.21 -17.57
N LEU A 27 -0.69 -2.21 -16.83
CA LEU A 27 -0.67 -2.22 -15.37
C LEU A 27 0.27 -3.32 -14.87
N THR A 28 1.31 -2.91 -14.15
CA THR A 28 2.13 -3.82 -13.33
C THR A 28 1.77 -3.59 -11.86
N SER A 29 1.07 -4.55 -11.25
CA SER A 29 0.64 -4.44 -9.85
C SER A 29 1.54 -5.25 -8.92
N TYR A 30 2.08 -4.57 -7.92
CA TYR A 30 2.79 -5.18 -6.79
C TYR A 30 1.91 -5.32 -5.54
N SER A 31 0.66 -4.84 -5.61
CA SER A 31 -0.23 -4.74 -4.47
C SER A 31 -0.71 -6.10 -3.99
N VAL A 32 -0.64 -6.30 -2.67
CA VAL A 32 -1.13 -7.51 -1.99
C VAL A 32 -2.17 -7.09 -0.95
N GLY A 33 -3.31 -7.76 -0.91
CA GLY A 33 -4.32 -7.50 0.12
C GLY A 33 -3.78 -7.86 1.51
N GLY A 34 -3.99 -6.98 2.49
CA GLY A 34 -3.41 -7.10 3.84
C GLY A 34 -2.07 -6.37 4.03
N ALA A 35 -1.56 -5.68 3.00
CA ALA A 35 -0.33 -4.93 3.10
C ALA A 35 -0.49 -3.69 3.99
N THR A 36 0.47 -3.49 4.88
CA THR A 36 0.64 -2.29 5.69
C THR A 36 1.56 -1.29 4.98
N THR A 37 1.61 -0.04 5.46
CA THR A 37 2.47 1.00 4.86
C THR A 37 3.95 0.75 5.14
N SER A 38 4.29 0.14 6.28
CA SER A 38 5.66 -0.27 6.57
C SER A 38 5.71 -1.55 7.39
N ASP A 39 6.49 -2.52 6.91
CA ASP A 39 6.78 -3.76 7.63
C ASP A 39 7.52 -3.53 8.96
N VAL A 40 8.25 -2.41 9.08
CA VAL A 40 8.98 -2.03 10.29
C VAL A 40 8.03 -1.48 11.37
N ILE A 41 7.05 -0.66 10.97
CA ILE A 41 6.09 -0.09 11.92
C ILE A 41 5.08 -1.15 12.34
N LEU A 42 4.51 -1.87 11.37
CA LEU A 42 3.52 -2.92 11.59
C LEU A 42 3.58 -3.94 10.45
N GLN A 43 3.99 -5.17 10.75
CA GLN A 43 3.99 -6.26 9.77
C GLN A 43 2.56 -6.71 9.45
N GLY A 44 2.19 -6.69 8.17
CA GLY A 44 0.95 -7.32 7.67
C GLY A 44 1.04 -8.85 7.65
N TRP A 45 -0.10 -9.54 7.86
CA TRP A 45 -0.19 -11.01 7.92
C TRP A 45 -1.39 -11.55 7.16
N LEU A 46 -1.23 -12.70 6.48
CA LEU A 46 -2.32 -13.48 5.91
C LEU A 46 -2.75 -14.55 6.94
N GLY A 47 -4.02 -14.52 7.35
CA GLY A 47 -4.65 -15.52 8.22
C GLY A 47 -5.61 -14.92 9.22
N GLY A 48 -6.61 -15.70 9.65
CA GLY A 48 -7.60 -15.27 10.65
C GLY A 48 -6.93 -14.68 11.90
N LYS A 49 -7.60 -13.75 12.58
CA LYS A 49 -7.12 -12.97 13.75
C LYS A 49 -5.59 -13.03 13.94
N PHE A 50 -4.85 -12.23 13.16
CA PHE A 50 -3.40 -12.03 13.26
C PHE A 50 -2.54 -13.28 13.40
N GLY A 51 -2.36 -13.99 12.30
CA GLY A 51 -1.39 -15.08 12.28
C GLY A 51 -1.91 -16.33 12.96
N GLU A 52 -3.22 -16.54 12.99
CA GLU A 52 -3.69 -17.91 13.04
C GLU A 52 -3.22 -18.63 11.78
N PRO A 53 -2.69 -19.86 11.92
CA PRO A 53 -2.15 -20.60 10.80
C PRO A 53 -3.18 -20.76 9.69
N LEU A 54 -2.89 -20.22 8.51
CA LEU A 54 -3.63 -20.61 7.30
C LEU A 54 -3.12 -21.93 6.73
N ARG A 55 -1.84 -22.21 6.96
CA ARG A 55 -1.23 -23.44 6.50
C ARG A 55 -1.53 -24.56 7.50
N ALA A 56 -1.71 -25.76 6.96
CA ALA A 56 -1.91 -26.98 7.73
C ALA A 56 -0.76 -27.25 8.73
N ASP A 57 0.40 -26.61 8.55
CA ASP A 57 1.60 -26.75 9.37
C ASP A 57 1.72 -25.77 10.54
N GLY A 58 0.75 -24.88 10.75
CA GLY A 58 0.86 -23.91 11.83
C GLY A 58 1.55 -22.59 11.44
N SER A 59 2.03 -22.43 10.20
CA SER A 59 2.78 -21.24 9.81
C SER A 59 1.91 -20.05 9.40
N THR A 60 2.38 -18.86 9.78
CA THR A 60 1.85 -17.58 9.32
C THR A 60 2.51 -17.15 8.03
N ILE A 61 1.83 -16.30 7.27
CA ILE A 61 2.35 -15.73 6.03
C ILE A 61 2.48 -14.23 6.21
N LYS A 62 3.70 -13.72 6.11
CA LYS A 62 3.95 -12.27 6.06
C LYS A 62 3.41 -11.72 4.76
N VAL A 63 2.63 -10.65 4.84
CA VAL A 63 2.21 -9.87 3.69
C VAL A 63 3.21 -8.72 3.53
N PRO A 64 3.87 -8.57 2.37
CA PRO A 64 4.84 -7.50 2.19
C PRO A 64 4.16 -6.13 2.25
N GLY A 65 4.66 -5.25 3.12
CA GLY A 65 4.25 -3.86 3.19
C GLY A 65 4.65 -3.07 1.94
N LEU A 66 4.24 -1.80 1.87
CA LEU A 66 4.56 -0.90 0.75
C LEU A 66 6.08 -0.76 0.55
N ASP A 67 6.83 -0.66 1.64
CA ASP A 67 8.29 -0.60 1.65
C ASP A 67 8.93 -1.84 0.98
N THR A 68 8.49 -3.05 1.34
CA THR A 68 8.96 -4.28 0.70
C THR A 68 8.51 -4.39 -0.75
N GLN A 69 7.28 -3.96 -1.09
CA GLN A 69 6.79 -3.94 -2.47
C GLN A 69 7.64 -3.02 -3.36
N ILE A 70 7.97 -1.82 -2.90
CA ILE A 70 8.84 -0.87 -3.62
C ILE A 70 10.27 -1.41 -3.71
N ALA A 71 10.81 -1.96 -2.63
CA ALA A 71 12.14 -2.59 -2.67
C ALA A 71 12.21 -3.75 -3.68
N ASN A 72 11.12 -4.50 -3.86
CA ASN A 72 11.04 -5.55 -4.87
C ASN A 72 10.92 -4.98 -6.28
N TYR A 73 10.09 -3.95 -6.49
CA TYR A 73 10.02 -3.24 -7.76
C TYR A 73 11.39 -2.74 -8.22
N LEU A 74 12.16 -2.11 -7.33
CA LEU A 74 13.47 -1.56 -7.67
C LEU A 74 14.54 -2.62 -8.03
N LYS A 75 14.29 -3.90 -7.73
CA LYS A 75 15.13 -5.02 -8.18
C LYS A 75 14.76 -5.53 -9.58
N THR A 76 13.60 -5.13 -10.10
CA THR A 76 13.14 -5.52 -11.43
C THR A 76 13.65 -4.57 -12.50
N ASN A 77 13.82 -5.07 -13.72
CA ASN A 77 14.13 -4.22 -14.86
C ASN A 77 12.85 -3.57 -15.39
N GLU A 78 12.68 -2.28 -15.16
CA GLU A 78 11.59 -1.49 -15.72
C GLU A 78 11.87 -1.18 -17.20
N PRO A 79 11.08 -1.72 -18.15
CA PRO A 79 11.30 -1.47 -19.58
C PRO A 79 10.90 -0.07 -20.03
N VAL A 80 10.13 0.68 -19.23
CA VAL A 80 9.70 2.05 -19.54
C VAL A 80 10.61 3.07 -18.86
N ASP A 81 10.83 4.23 -19.48
CA ASP A 81 11.46 5.35 -18.77
C ASP A 81 10.63 5.69 -17.51
N LYS A 82 11.27 5.65 -16.33
CA LYS A 82 10.62 5.89 -15.04
C LYS A 82 9.96 7.27 -14.92
N THR A 83 10.37 8.23 -15.74
CA THR A 83 9.74 9.55 -15.84
C THR A 83 8.37 9.50 -16.54
N ASN A 84 8.08 8.44 -17.29
CA ASN A 84 6.80 8.17 -17.97
C ASN A 84 5.93 7.17 -17.21
N VAL A 85 6.36 6.68 -16.05
CA VAL A 85 5.58 5.77 -15.19
C VAL A 85 4.76 6.59 -14.20
N LEU A 86 3.48 6.22 -14.03
CA LEU A 86 2.62 6.69 -12.95
C LEU A 86 2.63 5.68 -11.80
N TYR A 87 3.25 6.05 -10.69
CA TYR A 87 3.31 5.22 -9.49
C TYR A 87 2.08 5.48 -8.63
N THR A 88 1.18 4.51 -8.53
CA THR A 88 -0.02 4.62 -7.71
C THR A 88 0.10 3.81 -6.45
N MET A 89 -0.30 4.39 -5.31
CA MET A 89 -0.29 3.70 -4.02
C MET A 89 -1.53 4.07 -3.21
N TRP A 90 -2.35 3.06 -2.91
CA TRP A 90 -3.46 3.18 -1.98
C TRP A 90 -3.21 2.21 -0.82
N ILE A 91 -2.82 2.77 0.32
CA ILE A 91 -2.34 2.05 1.50
C ILE A 91 -2.86 2.76 2.76
N GLY A 92 -2.59 2.24 3.96
CA GLY A 92 -3.04 2.84 5.23
C GLY A 92 -4.27 2.16 5.85
N GLY A 93 -5.10 1.50 5.05
CA GLY A 93 -6.32 0.85 5.55
C GLY A 93 -6.04 -0.32 6.50
N ASN A 94 -5.05 -1.15 6.17
CA ASN A 94 -4.61 -2.22 7.05
C ASN A 94 -3.84 -1.70 8.27
N ASP A 95 -3.13 -0.58 8.15
CA ASP A 95 -2.49 0.02 9.32
C ASP A 95 -3.54 0.40 10.37
N ASP A 96 -4.64 1.05 9.96
CA ASP A 96 -5.74 1.44 10.83
C ASP A 96 -6.40 0.22 11.49
N SER A 97 -6.87 -0.73 10.67
CA SER A 97 -7.56 -1.92 11.17
C SER A 97 -6.69 -2.71 12.14
N ASP A 98 -5.41 -2.84 11.82
CA ASP A 98 -4.51 -3.72 12.54
C ASP A 98 -3.99 -3.06 13.80
N ASN A 99 -3.66 -1.76 13.74
CA ASN A 99 -3.34 -0.94 14.90
C ASN A 99 -4.49 -0.95 15.93
N ALA A 100 -5.74 -0.80 15.47
CA ALA A 100 -6.91 -0.82 16.34
C ALA A 100 -7.15 -2.22 16.96
N MET A 101 -7.12 -3.27 16.14
CA MET A 101 -7.38 -4.63 16.61
C MET A 101 -6.29 -5.15 17.57
N LEU A 102 -5.03 -4.76 17.38
CA LEU A 102 -3.92 -5.11 18.26
C LEU A 102 -3.76 -4.15 19.45
N ASN A 103 -4.57 -3.09 19.53
CA ASN A 103 -4.50 -2.07 20.57
C ASN A 103 -3.08 -1.45 20.72
N LEU A 104 -2.43 -1.17 19.58
CA LEU A 104 -1.03 -0.68 19.58
C LEU A 104 -0.95 0.83 19.85
N GLY A 105 -2.04 1.58 19.66
CA GLY A 105 -2.10 3.02 19.94
C GLY A 105 -1.17 3.86 19.06
N LYS A 106 -0.77 3.35 17.88
CA LYS A 106 0.06 4.09 16.93
C LYS A 106 -0.73 5.20 16.25
N ASN A 107 -0.05 6.30 15.96
CA ASN A 107 -0.61 7.48 15.31
C ASN A 107 -0.60 7.32 13.78
N GLY A 108 -1.66 7.77 13.10
CA GLY A 108 -1.75 7.66 11.62
C GLY A 108 -0.64 8.44 10.89
N GLY A 109 -0.15 9.52 11.49
CA GLY A 109 0.94 10.33 10.97
C GLY A 109 2.30 9.60 10.91
N GLU A 110 2.56 8.64 11.79
CA GLU A 110 3.78 7.81 11.75
C GLU A 110 3.85 7.01 10.45
N PHE A 111 2.71 6.44 10.03
CA PHE A 111 2.61 5.68 8.78
C PHE A 111 2.61 6.59 7.55
N ALA A 112 2.00 7.78 7.64
CA ALA A 112 2.07 8.78 6.57
C ALA A 112 3.51 9.26 6.30
N ASP A 113 4.32 9.43 7.35
CA ASP A 113 5.75 9.74 7.21
C ASP A 113 6.53 8.57 6.57
N ALA A 114 6.20 7.33 6.92
CA ALA A 114 6.77 6.17 6.25
C ALA A 114 6.39 6.10 4.76
N GLN A 115 5.16 6.44 4.39
CA GLN A 115 4.77 6.53 2.97
C GLN A 115 5.53 7.63 2.23
N MET A 116 5.75 8.80 2.85
CA MET A 116 6.56 9.86 2.26
C MET A 116 8.01 9.42 2.03
N ALA A 117 8.62 8.69 2.97
CA ALA A 117 9.96 8.14 2.78
C ALA A 117 10.02 7.19 1.55
N GLN A 118 8.93 6.46 1.28
CA GLN A 118 8.83 5.64 0.06
C GLN A 118 8.71 6.47 -1.23
N TRP A 119 8.13 7.68 -1.18
CA TRP A 119 8.16 8.60 -2.31
C TRP A 119 9.59 9.05 -2.61
N GLU A 120 10.37 9.39 -1.58
CA GLU A 120 11.77 9.78 -1.72
C GLU A 120 12.60 8.66 -2.34
N VAL A 121 12.38 7.41 -1.92
CA VAL A 121 13.01 6.22 -2.52
C VAL A 121 12.70 6.12 -4.02
N LEU A 122 11.44 6.27 -4.42
CA LEU A 122 11.04 6.23 -5.83
C LEU A 122 11.64 7.39 -6.64
N VAL A 123 11.61 8.61 -6.10
CA VAL A 123 12.17 9.81 -6.76
C VAL A 123 13.68 9.68 -6.94
N ASN A 124 14.40 9.22 -5.91
CA ASN A 124 15.83 8.93 -6.00
C ASN A 124 16.14 7.85 -7.05
N ALA A 125 15.19 6.96 -7.32
CA ALA A 125 15.29 5.96 -8.37
C ALA A 125 14.86 6.44 -9.77
N GLY A 126 14.39 7.69 -9.91
CA GLY A 126 14.02 8.34 -11.17
C GLY A 126 12.52 8.58 -11.39
N ALA A 127 11.65 8.27 -10.43
CA ALA A 127 10.22 8.52 -10.55
C ALA A 127 9.90 10.02 -10.59
N LYS A 128 8.89 10.41 -11.38
CA LYS A 128 8.40 11.80 -11.46
C LYS A 128 6.89 11.96 -11.28
N ASN A 129 6.11 10.89 -11.40
CA ASN A 129 4.66 10.94 -11.28
C ASN A 129 4.20 9.97 -10.18
N ILE A 130 3.84 10.51 -9.01
CA ILE A 130 3.35 9.73 -7.88
C ILE A 130 1.91 10.15 -7.58
N LEU A 131 1.01 9.17 -7.53
CA LEU A 131 -0.36 9.33 -7.05
C LEU A 131 -0.54 8.51 -5.78
N ALA A 132 -0.63 9.19 -4.64
CA ALA A 132 -0.98 8.57 -3.37
C ALA A 132 -2.45 8.77 -3.06
N VAL A 133 -3.13 7.68 -2.73
CA VAL A 133 -4.53 7.65 -2.31
C VAL A 133 -4.56 7.30 -0.83
N VAL A 134 -5.25 8.11 -0.04
CA VAL A 134 -5.40 7.91 1.39
C VAL A 134 -6.66 7.12 1.71
N PRO A 135 -6.72 6.38 2.83
CA PRO A 135 -7.95 5.75 3.28
C PRO A 135 -9.07 6.77 3.51
N PRO A 136 -10.35 6.39 3.35
CA PRO A 136 -11.47 7.25 3.73
C PRO A 136 -11.37 7.67 5.21
N PRO A 137 -11.62 8.95 5.55
CA PRO A 137 -11.43 9.48 6.91
C PRO A 137 -12.57 9.07 7.86
N MET A 138 -12.67 7.77 8.16
CA MET A 138 -13.72 7.17 8.97
C MET A 138 -13.32 6.94 10.43
N THR A 139 -12.02 7.03 10.74
CA THR A 139 -11.43 6.84 12.07
C THR A 139 -10.48 8.00 12.39
N LEU A 140 -10.13 8.18 13.67
CA LEU A 140 -9.11 9.16 14.05
C LEU A 140 -7.77 8.87 13.37
N PHE A 141 -7.36 7.60 13.31
CA PHE A 141 -6.14 7.19 12.62
C PHE A 141 -6.17 7.60 11.14
N ALA A 142 -7.26 7.31 10.41
CA ALA A 142 -7.37 7.65 9.00
C ALA A 142 -7.40 9.17 8.76
N VAL A 143 -7.99 9.95 9.69
CA VAL A 143 -7.95 11.41 9.66
C VAL A 143 -6.52 11.93 9.85
N GLU A 144 -5.80 11.42 10.85
CA GLU A 144 -4.40 11.79 11.11
C GLU A 144 -3.51 11.43 9.93
N TYR A 145 -3.66 10.22 9.40
CA TYR A 145 -2.95 9.74 8.22
C TYR A 145 -3.19 10.67 7.03
N GLY A 146 -4.47 10.93 6.70
CA GLY A 146 -4.84 11.77 5.57
C GLY A 146 -4.35 13.20 5.71
N ALA A 147 -4.50 13.81 6.88
CA ALA A 147 -4.03 15.17 7.15
C ALA A 147 -2.50 15.28 7.03
N LYS A 148 -1.77 14.30 7.57
CA LYS A 148 -0.32 14.26 7.50
C LYS A 148 0.17 14.02 6.07
N MET A 149 -0.50 13.18 5.29
CA MET A 149 -0.19 12.98 3.87
C MET A 149 -0.35 14.24 3.03
N GLN A 150 -1.36 15.07 3.31
CA GLN A 150 -1.53 16.37 2.66
C GLN A 150 -0.38 17.33 3.01
N LEU A 151 0.02 17.37 4.28
CA LEU A 151 1.19 18.16 4.71
C LEU A 151 2.46 17.68 4.01
N ASN A 152 2.69 16.36 4.00
CA ASN A 152 3.85 15.74 3.36
C ASN A 152 3.89 16.09 1.87
N ALA A 153 2.77 16.01 1.16
CA ALA A 153 2.68 16.40 -0.25
C ALA A 153 3.00 17.89 -0.48
N ALA A 154 2.61 18.78 0.44
CA ALA A 154 2.89 20.22 0.31
C ALA A 154 4.37 20.57 0.49
N ILE A 155 5.12 19.77 1.25
CA ILE A 155 6.56 20.00 1.51
C ILE A 155 7.47 19.15 0.62
N PHE A 156 6.94 18.10 0.01
CA PHE A 156 7.69 17.17 -0.84
C PHE A 156 8.27 17.89 -2.06
N LYS A 157 9.51 17.55 -2.41
CA LYS A 157 10.23 18.10 -3.55
C LYS A 157 10.69 16.98 -4.47
N LEU A 158 10.33 17.09 -5.75
CA LEU A 158 10.69 16.17 -6.84
C LEU A 158 12.10 16.38 -7.39
#